data_AF-A0A1X2Z2U2-F1
#
_entry.id   AF-A0A1X2Z2U2-F1
#
_cell.length_a   1.000
_cell.length_b   1.000
_cell.length_c   1.000
_cell.angle_alpha   90.00
_cell.angle_beta   90.00
_cell.angle_gamma   90.00
#
_symmetry.space_group_name_H-M   'P 1'
#
loop_
_entity.id
_entity.type
_entity.pdbx_description
1 polymer ?
#
loop_
_entity_poly.entity_id
_entity_poly.type
_entity_poly.pdbx_seq_one_letter_code
_entity_poly.pdbx_strand_id
1 'polypeptide(L)'
;MKSLLHLLNKGLDEDTIPVVRSRRLRLGNSTAHDVTVKPLQYVRLGDALSPTLIDHAITPQVWKALTRLPDYDPQTGLPANPNRVITALGEVCHAKDEIGFLPGNNAQLYVNGGAADIGGTIHHARIYRCEQALKSGKRKTFYSMVRVFQCDLMKRKKNTDLFRTPLRPADVSLRYADGKVRESILSGNATCIAQLTVNDEIRLTPEVMEDTCPEYSRIFHTDSGVERRFTVLGFPTSTKIRLAPSVISEEGLDKLKEQGVEIPVKVEKMFKLHTYTPAISKIGPLLEC
;
A
#
# COMPACT_ATOMS: atom_id res chain seq x y z
N MET A 1 44.85 13.99 -12.30
CA MET A 1 43.62 14.79 -12.18
C MET A 1 42.82 14.89 -13.48
N LYS A 2 43.39 15.28 -14.63
CA LYS A 2 42.63 15.39 -15.90
C LYS A 2 41.97 14.08 -16.36
N SER A 3 42.68 12.95 -16.27
CA SER A 3 42.11 11.63 -16.63
C SER A 3 40.98 11.20 -15.71
N LEU A 4 41.06 11.53 -14.41
CA LEU A 4 40.01 11.24 -13.45
C LEU A 4 38.74 12.05 -13.76
N LEU A 5 38.89 13.34 -14.08
CA LEU A 5 37.76 14.19 -14.48
C LEU A 5 37.03 13.62 -15.71
N HIS A 6 37.79 13.16 -16.71
CA HIS A 6 37.21 12.52 -17.89
C HIS A 6 36.41 11.26 -17.55
N LEU A 7 36.96 10.38 -16.71
CA LEU A 7 36.26 9.16 -16.26
C LEU A 7 35.01 9.46 -15.44
N LEU A 8 35.05 10.49 -14.58
CA LEU A 8 33.89 10.91 -13.78
C LEU A 8 32.78 11.49 -14.66
N ASN A 9 33.11 12.37 -15.60
CA ASN A 9 32.11 12.94 -16.52
C ASN A 9 31.47 11.85 -17.37
N LYS A 10 32.27 10.92 -17.90
CA LYS A 10 31.74 9.75 -18.60
C LYS A 10 30.78 8.95 -17.71
N GLY A 11 31.14 8.76 -16.44
CA GLY A 11 30.28 8.06 -15.49
C GLY A 11 28.95 8.77 -15.19
N LEU A 12 28.94 10.11 -15.20
CA LEU A 12 27.74 10.94 -15.07
C LEU A 12 26.86 10.84 -16.32
N ASP A 13 27.45 10.98 -17.51
CA ASP A 13 26.73 10.94 -18.79
C ASP A 13 26.10 9.56 -19.04
N GLU A 14 26.81 8.49 -18.69
CA GLU A 14 26.36 7.09 -18.85
C GLU A 14 25.52 6.59 -17.66
N ASP A 15 25.25 7.43 -16.65
CA ASP A 15 24.43 7.09 -15.47
C ASP A 15 24.94 5.84 -14.70
N THR A 16 26.27 5.72 -14.59
CA THR A 16 26.96 4.57 -13.97
C THR A 16 27.41 4.82 -12.53
N ILE A 17 27.30 6.06 -12.03
CA ILE A 17 27.63 6.40 -10.64
C ILE A 17 26.38 6.14 -9.76
N PRO A 18 26.40 5.13 -8.88
CA PRO A 18 25.20 4.71 -8.18
C PRO A 18 24.95 5.54 -6.91
N VAL A 19 23.69 5.88 -6.66
CA VAL A 19 23.21 6.39 -5.37
C VAL A 19 22.42 5.27 -4.69
N VAL A 20 23.03 4.62 -3.69
CA VAL A 20 22.47 3.41 -3.07
C VAL A 20 21.90 3.67 -1.68
N ARG A 21 20.83 2.95 -1.33
CA ARG A 21 20.20 2.99 -0.02
C ARG A 21 20.07 1.58 0.54
N SER A 22 20.26 1.44 1.85
CA SER A 22 20.06 0.16 2.54
C SER A 22 18.57 -0.16 2.66
N ARG A 23 18.22 -1.43 2.44
CA ARG A 23 16.84 -1.93 2.57
C ARG A 23 16.66 -2.72 3.86
N ARG A 24 15.50 -2.56 4.49
CA ARG A 24 15.09 -3.37 5.64
C ARG A 24 14.24 -4.54 5.16
N LEU A 25 14.82 -5.74 5.14
CA LEU A 25 14.11 -6.97 4.73
C LEU A 25 13.66 -7.84 5.91
N ARG A 26 14.11 -7.51 7.13
CA ARG A 26 13.74 -8.22 8.35
C ARG A 26 12.37 -7.75 8.85
N LEU A 27 11.61 -8.67 9.44
CA LEU A 27 10.24 -8.44 9.88
C LEU A 27 10.09 -7.32 10.92
N GLY A 28 10.85 -7.38 12.02
CA GLY A 28 10.62 -6.50 13.16
C GLY A 28 10.92 -5.04 12.81
N ASN A 29 10.10 -4.09 13.28
CA ASN A 29 10.33 -2.64 13.22
C ASN A 29 10.07 -1.91 14.57
N SER A 30 10.34 -2.56 15.70
CA SER A 30 10.15 -2.05 17.09
C SER A 30 8.72 -1.63 17.47
N THR A 31 7.96 -0.98 16.59
CA THR A 31 6.59 -0.52 16.74
C THR A 31 5.63 -1.46 16.02
N ALA A 32 4.67 -2.04 16.76
CA ALA A 32 3.68 -2.99 16.23
C ALA A 32 2.32 -2.34 15.88
N HIS A 33 2.05 -1.15 16.42
CA HIS A 33 0.87 -0.32 16.19
C HIS A 33 1.14 1.08 16.79
N ASP A 34 0.30 2.06 16.45
CA ASP A 34 0.31 3.38 17.08
C ASP A 34 -0.04 3.28 18.57
N VAL A 35 0.47 4.21 19.39
CA VAL A 35 0.30 4.19 20.84
C VAL A 35 -1.13 4.51 21.30
N THR A 36 -1.88 5.23 20.47
CA THR A 36 -3.24 5.67 20.80
C THR A 36 -4.24 4.55 20.57
N VAL A 37 -4.92 4.14 21.64
CA VAL A 37 -6.01 3.15 21.60
C VAL A 37 -7.35 3.89 21.59
N LYS A 38 -8.16 3.63 20.56
CA LYS A 38 -9.48 4.25 20.35
C LYS A 38 -10.60 3.31 20.81
N PRO A 39 -11.76 3.84 21.25
CA PRO A 39 -12.93 3.03 21.55
C PRO A 39 -13.40 2.22 20.32
N LEU A 40 -13.97 1.04 20.55
CA LEU A 40 -14.60 0.24 19.49
C LEU A 40 -15.96 0.81 19.08
N GLN A 41 -16.41 0.43 17.89
CA GLN A 41 -17.79 0.59 17.46
C GLN A 41 -18.58 -0.68 17.76
N TYR A 42 -19.72 -0.59 18.42
CA TYR A 42 -20.61 -1.72 18.68
C TYR A 42 -21.90 -1.56 17.88
N VAL A 43 -22.39 -2.67 17.32
CA VAL A 43 -23.67 -2.75 16.59
C VAL A 43 -24.35 -4.08 16.92
N ARG A 44 -25.67 -4.14 16.79
CA ARG A 44 -26.39 -5.40 16.99
C ARG A 44 -26.14 -6.36 15.83
N LEU A 45 -25.93 -7.63 16.13
CA LEU A 45 -25.68 -8.66 15.11
C LEU A 45 -26.83 -8.77 14.09
N GLY A 46 -28.08 -8.58 14.55
CA GLY A 46 -29.27 -8.69 13.73
C GLY A 46 -29.54 -7.51 12.81
N ASP A 47 -28.82 -6.40 12.97
CA ASP A 47 -28.95 -5.25 12.08
C ASP A 47 -28.29 -5.54 10.71
N ALA A 48 -28.57 -4.70 9.72
CA ALA A 48 -27.86 -4.77 8.45
C ALA A 48 -26.40 -4.35 8.64
N LEU A 49 -25.45 -5.16 8.14
CA LEU A 49 -24.02 -4.90 8.26
C LEU A 49 -23.43 -4.70 6.86
N SER A 50 -22.84 -3.53 6.60
CA SER A 50 -22.22 -3.25 5.31
C SER A 50 -20.92 -4.06 5.11
N PRO A 51 -20.47 -4.29 3.86
CA PRO A 51 -19.19 -4.97 3.60
C PRO A 51 -18.01 -4.30 4.30
N THR A 52 -17.97 -2.96 4.27
CA THR A 52 -16.91 -2.17 4.93
C THR A 52 -16.90 -2.38 6.44
N LEU A 53 -18.08 -2.42 7.08
CA LEU A 53 -18.18 -2.69 8.51
C LEU A 53 -17.71 -4.11 8.82
N ILE A 54 -18.15 -5.11 8.05
CA ILE A 54 -17.71 -6.51 8.20
C ILE A 54 -16.19 -6.59 8.06
N ASP A 55 -15.60 -5.89 7.10
CA ASP A 55 -14.15 -5.77 6.90
C ASP A 55 -13.41 -5.09 8.05
N HIS A 56 -14.12 -4.47 8.99
CA HIS A 56 -13.59 -3.91 10.24
C HIS A 56 -13.88 -4.77 11.47
N ALA A 57 -14.35 -6.02 11.31
CA ALA A 57 -14.53 -6.95 12.43
C ALA A 57 -13.29 -7.04 13.34
N ILE A 58 -13.49 -6.95 14.66
CA ILE A 58 -12.41 -6.87 15.67
C ILE A 58 -11.39 -8.00 15.61
N THR A 59 -11.78 -9.17 15.10
CA THR A 59 -10.88 -10.31 14.93
C THR A 59 -11.12 -11.03 13.60
N PRO A 60 -10.12 -11.76 13.07
CA PRO A 60 -10.31 -12.65 11.93
C PRO A 60 -11.36 -13.74 12.16
N GLN A 61 -11.66 -14.11 13.42
CA GLN A 61 -12.68 -15.12 13.72
C GLN A 61 -14.08 -14.54 13.55
N VAL A 62 -14.32 -13.33 14.06
CA VAL A 62 -15.59 -12.60 13.84
C VAL A 62 -15.81 -12.35 12.36
N TRP A 63 -14.77 -11.88 11.64
CA TRP A 63 -14.85 -11.70 10.18
C TRP A 63 -15.29 -12.98 9.48
N LYS A 64 -14.64 -14.12 9.78
CA LYS A 64 -14.99 -15.41 9.17
C LYS A 64 -16.39 -15.88 9.53
N ALA A 65 -16.83 -15.65 10.76
CA ALA A 65 -18.16 -16.05 11.20
C ALA A 65 -19.24 -15.29 10.41
N LEU A 66 -19.03 -13.98 10.19
CA LEU A 66 -19.92 -13.14 9.39
C LEU A 66 -19.91 -13.50 7.90
N THR A 67 -18.72 -13.63 7.29
CA THR A 67 -18.60 -13.87 5.83
C THR A 67 -18.91 -15.31 5.41
N ARG A 68 -19.17 -16.22 6.36
CA ARG A 68 -19.60 -17.60 6.09
C ARG A 68 -21.10 -17.80 6.23
N LEU A 69 -21.82 -16.77 6.66
CA LEU A 69 -23.27 -16.82 6.71
C LEU A 69 -23.83 -16.98 5.28
N PRO A 70 -24.92 -17.76 5.12
CA PRO A 70 -25.48 -18.06 3.80
C PRO A 70 -26.07 -16.81 3.12
N ASP A 71 -26.45 -15.80 3.89
CA ASP A 71 -26.98 -14.51 3.44
C ASP A 71 -25.90 -13.42 3.27
N TYR A 72 -24.61 -13.77 3.39
CA TYR A 72 -23.52 -12.84 3.13
C TYR A 72 -23.31 -12.61 1.62
N ASP A 73 -23.29 -11.35 1.22
CA ASP A 73 -22.94 -10.92 -0.12
C ASP A 73 -21.75 -9.94 -0.07
N PRO A 74 -20.68 -10.14 -0.85
CA PRO A 74 -19.50 -9.27 -0.83
C PRO A 74 -19.76 -7.81 -1.25
N GLN A 75 -20.84 -7.53 -1.98
CA GLN A 75 -21.17 -6.19 -2.50
C GLN A 75 -22.12 -5.42 -1.58
N THR A 76 -23.03 -6.12 -0.93
CA THR A 76 -24.12 -5.54 -0.13
C THR A 76 -24.01 -5.86 1.36
N GLY A 77 -23.19 -6.84 1.74
CA GLY A 77 -22.88 -7.20 3.11
C GLY A 77 -23.85 -8.22 3.64
N LEU A 78 -24.42 -7.95 4.80
CA LEU A 78 -25.43 -8.78 5.45
C LEU A 78 -26.72 -7.97 5.61
N PRO A 79 -27.88 -8.47 5.17
CA PRO A 79 -29.16 -7.81 5.42
C PRO A 79 -29.54 -7.86 6.90
N ALA A 80 -30.56 -7.11 7.32
CA ALA A 80 -31.11 -7.25 8.66
C ALA A 80 -31.74 -8.63 8.84
N ASN A 81 -31.45 -9.30 9.96
CA ASN A 81 -31.96 -10.63 10.28
C ASN A 81 -32.16 -10.78 11.80
N PRO A 82 -33.41 -10.74 12.31
CA PRO A 82 -33.69 -10.81 13.75
C PRO A 82 -33.41 -12.19 14.37
N ASN A 83 -33.11 -13.20 13.55
CA ASN A 83 -32.79 -14.56 13.97
C ASN A 83 -31.33 -14.93 13.69
N ARG A 84 -30.46 -13.96 13.34
CA ARG A 84 -29.05 -14.23 13.08
C ARG A 84 -28.37 -14.78 14.32
N VAL A 85 -27.59 -15.85 14.12
CA VAL A 85 -26.74 -16.47 15.13
C VAL A 85 -25.38 -16.73 14.50
N ILE A 86 -24.32 -16.36 15.20
CA ILE A 86 -22.95 -16.71 14.82
C ILE A 86 -22.23 -17.36 16.01
N THR A 87 -21.18 -18.12 15.71
CA THR A 87 -20.22 -18.57 16.72
C THR A 87 -18.87 -17.95 16.41
N ALA A 88 -18.36 -17.12 17.31
CA ALA A 88 -17.07 -16.47 17.18
C ALA A 88 -16.34 -16.46 18.54
N LEU A 89 -15.02 -16.68 18.54
CA LEU A 89 -14.22 -16.72 19.77
C LEU A 89 -14.68 -17.76 20.80
N GLY A 90 -15.42 -18.79 20.38
CA GLY A 90 -15.97 -19.83 21.27
C GLY A 90 -17.31 -19.46 21.91
N GLU A 91 -17.85 -18.29 21.62
CA GLU A 91 -19.14 -17.82 22.13
C GLU A 91 -20.21 -17.83 21.04
N VAL A 92 -21.45 -18.09 21.45
CA VAL A 92 -22.64 -17.97 20.60
C VAL A 92 -23.18 -16.55 20.76
N CYS A 93 -23.27 -15.81 19.67
CA CYS A 93 -23.86 -14.47 19.64
C CYS A 93 -25.18 -14.53 18.86
N HIS A 94 -26.21 -13.93 19.43
CA HIS A 94 -27.56 -13.82 18.89
C HIS A 94 -27.82 -12.43 18.32
N ALA A 95 -28.90 -12.30 17.54
CA ALA A 95 -29.25 -11.07 16.83
C ALA A 95 -29.34 -9.81 17.70
N LYS A 96 -29.70 -9.94 18.99
CA LYS A 96 -29.80 -8.82 19.93
C LYS A 96 -28.47 -8.46 20.59
N ASP A 97 -27.47 -9.32 20.50
CA ASP A 97 -26.16 -9.10 21.09
C ASP A 97 -25.39 -8.06 20.27
N GLU A 98 -24.59 -7.26 20.98
CA GLU A 98 -23.71 -6.29 20.37
C GLU A 98 -22.37 -6.93 20.02
N ILE A 99 -21.89 -6.68 18.81
CA ILE A 99 -20.61 -7.15 18.31
C ILE A 99 -19.70 -5.96 18.00
N GLY A 100 -18.43 -6.09 18.36
CA GLY A 100 -17.44 -5.03 18.22
C GLY A 100 -16.82 -4.96 16.82
N PHE A 101 -16.54 -3.73 16.38
CA PHE A 101 -15.89 -3.35 15.14
C PHE A 101 -14.80 -2.29 15.38
N LEU A 102 -13.77 -2.32 14.54
CA LEU A 102 -12.70 -1.33 14.52
C LEU A 102 -13.22 -0.03 13.85
N PRO A 103 -13.00 1.15 14.46
CA PRO A 103 -13.59 2.41 14.00
C PRO A 103 -12.78 3.10 12.88
N GLY A 104 -13.49 3.77 11.98
CA GLY A 104 -12.87 4.54 10.89
C GLY A 104 -12.25 3.65 9.81
N ASN A 105 -11.55 4.26 8.84
CA ASN A 105 -11.11 3.57 7.61
C ASN A 105 -9.62 3.17 7.61
N ASN A 106 -8.90 3.46 8.70
CA ASN A 106 -7.50 3.10 8.82
C ASN A 106 -7.36 1.61 9.11
N ALA A 107 -6.29 0.99 8.60
CA ALA A 107 -5.93 -0.36 9.01
C ALA A 107 -5.62 -0.35 10.51
N GLN A 108 -6.28 -1.25 11.25
CA GLN A 108 -6.24 -1.29 12.71
C GLN A 108 -6.12 -2.71 13.26
N LEU A 109 -5.69 -2.81 14.51
CA LEU A 109 -5.73 -4.03 15.32
C LEU A 109 -6.55 -3.80 16.59
N TYR A 110 -7.20 -4.87 17.04
CA TYR A 110 -7.76 -4.92 18.38
C TYR A 110 -6.63 -5.11 19.41
N VAL A 111 -6.48 -4.15 20.33
CA VAL A 111 -5.44 -4.14 21.38
C VAL A 111 -6.05 -3.58 22.66
N ASN A 112 -5.87 -4.28 23.78
CA ASN A 112 -6.30 -3.85 25.13
C ASN A 112 -7.75 -3.31 25.20
N GLY A 113 -8.70 -3.99 24.57
CA GLY A 113 -10.10 -3.56 24.59
C GLY A 113 -10.48 -2.47 23.59
N GLY A 114 -9.54 -1.93 22.81
CA GLY A 114 -9.79 -0.89 21.81
C GLY A 114 -9.11 -1.16 20.47
N ALA A 115 -9.07 -0.13 19.62
CA ALA A 115 -8.48 -0.18 18.29
C ALA A 115 -7.24 0.70 18.20
N ALA A 116 -6.15 0.15 17.67
CA ALA A 116 -4.91 0.87 17.41
C ALA A 116 -4.59 0.86 15.90
N ASP A 117 -4.21 2.01 15.35
CA ASP A 117 -3.86 2.15 13.93
C ASP A 117 -2.52 1.44 13.65
N ILE A 118 -2.39 0.81 12.48
CA ILE A 118 -1.18 0.07 12.08
C ILE A 118 -0.54 0.59 10.78
N GLY A 119 -0.93 1.78 10.33
CA GLY A 119 -0.46 2.37 9.06
C GLY A 119 1.07 2.44 8.95
N GLY A 120 1.78 2.66 10.07
CA GLY A 120 3.25 2.72 10.12
C GLY A 120 3.96 1.35 10.10
N THR A 121 3.23 0.23 10.02
CA THR A 121 3.78 -1.12 10.23
C THR A 121 3.77 -1.97 8.96
N ILE A 122 3.68 -1.32 7.79
CA ILE A 122 3.74 -2.00 6.49
C ILE A 122 5.17 -2.51 6.29
N HIS A 123 5.33 -3.82 6.11
CA HIS A 123 6.62 -4.44 5.84
C HIS A 123 7.04 -4.27 4.38
N HIS A 124 6.12 -4.57 3.47
CA HIS A 124 6.31 -4.48 2.03
C HIS A 124 4.95 -4.32 1.34
N ALA A 125 4.98 -3.91 0.09
CA ALA A 125 3.85 -3.97 -0.81
C ALA A 125 4.04 -5.11 -1.81
N ARG A 126 2.95 -5.80 -2.15
CA ARG A 126 2.88 -6.71 -3.30
C ARG A 126 2.10 -6.02 -4.39
N ILE A 127 2.70 -5.88 -5.56
CA ILE A 127 2.08 -5.27 -6.73
C ILE A 127 1.51 -6.38 -7.60
N TYR A 128 0.26 -6.22 -8.00
CA TYR A 128 -0.49 -7.20 -8.78
C TYR A 128 -0.87 -6.63 -10.14
N ARG A 129 -0.65 -7.43 -11.19
CA ARG A 129 -1.42 -7.33 -12.43
C ARG A 129 -2.71 -8.12 -12.23
N CYS A 130 -3.84 -7.45 -12.41
CA CYS A 130 -5.16 -8.03 -12.26
C CYS A 130 -5.91 -8.01 -13.59
N GLU A 131 -6.67 -9.07 -13.84
CA GLU A 131 -7.57 -9.17 -14.98
C GLU A 131 -9.03 -9.08 -14.50
N GLN A 132 -9.81 -8.25 -15.17
CA GLN A 132 -11.24 -8.10 -14.93
C GLN A 132 -12.02 -8.44 -16.20
N ALA A 133 -12.95 -9.39 -16.10
CA ALA A 133 -13.91 -9.63 -17.17
C ALA A 133 -14.92 -8.48 -17.24
N LEU A 134 -15.07 -7.88 -18.42
CA LEU A 134 -16.08 -6.87 -18.69
C LEU A 134 -17.39 -7.55 -19.12
N LYS A 135 -18.52 -6.83 -18.98
CA LYS A 135 -19.83 -7.29 -19.48
C LYS A 135 -19.84 -7.68 -20.97
N SER A 136 -18.91 -7.12 -21.75
CA SER A 136 -18.71 -7.43 -23.17
C SER A 136 -17.93 -8.72 -23.45
N GLY A 137 -17.50 -9.45 -22.42
CA GLY A 137 -16.62 -10.62 -22.55
C GLY A 137 -15.13 -10.28 -22.74
N LYS A 138 -14.78 -9.01 -22.97
CA LYS A 138 -13.37 -8.56 -23.04
C LYS A 138 -12.73 -8.58 -21.65
N ARG A 139 -11.43 -8.86 -21.58
CA ARG A 139 -10.64 -8.70 -20.34
C ARG A 139 -9.99 -7.33 -20.30
N LYS A 140 -10.05 -6.68 -19.14
CA LYS A 140 -9.34 -5.44 -18.84
C LYS A 140 -8.23 -5.73 -17.83
N THR A 141 -7.02 -5.37 -18.19
CA THR A 141 -5.88 -5.38 -17.26
C THR A 141 -5.87 -4.11 -16.43
N PHE A 142 -5.63 -4.25 -15.13
CA PHE A 142 -5.35 -3.13 -14.24
C PHE A 142 -4.30 -3.52 -13.20
N TYR A 143 -3.64 -2.52 -12.62
CA TYR A 143 -2.61 -2.73 -11.61
C TYR A 143 -3.07 -2.23 -10.25
N SER A 144 -2.76 -2.99 -9.22
CA SER A 144 -3.11 -2.65 -7.85
C SER A 144 -2.11 -3.24 -6.86
N MET A 145 -2.32 -3.01 -5.57
CA MET A 145 -1.36 -3.31 -4.52
C MET A 145 -2.05 -3.91 -3.30
N VAL A 146 -1.37 -4.85 -2.65
CA VAL A 146 -1.65 -5.25 -1.27
C VAL A 146 -0.52 -4.76 -0.39
N ARG A 147 -0.85 -3.93 0.60
CA ARG A 147 0.07 -3.47 1.65
C ARG A 147 0.14 -4.57 2.71
N VAL A 148 1.32 -5.16 2.90
CA VAL A 148 1.50 -6.30 3.80
C VAL A 148 1.96 -5.81 5.16
N PHE A 149 1.06 -5.89 6.14
CA PHE A 149 1.34 -5.47 7.52
C PHE A 149 2.10 -6.54 8.30
N GLN A 150 2.97 -6.09 9.20
CA GLN A 150 3.80 -6.99 10.03
C GLN A 150 2.97 -8.01 10.82
N CYS A 151 1.79 -7.63 11.32
CA CYS A 151 0.92 -8.49 12.12
C CYS A 151 0.49 -9.79 11.41
N ASP A 152 0.37 -9.76 10.08
CA ASP A 152 -0.01 -10.93 9.27
C ASP A 152 1.17 -11.85 8.98
N LEU A 153 2.39 -11.35 9.16
CA LEU A 153 3.65 -12.07 8.99
C LEU A 153 4.17 -12.65 10.31
N MET A 154 3.87 -12.03 11.46
CA MET A 154 4.31 -12.53 12.79
C MET A 154 3.83 -13.94 13.11
N LYS A 155 2.68 -14.36 12.56
CA LYS A 155 2.07 -15.67 12.82
C LYS A 155 2.74 -16.82 12.05
N ARG A 156 3.84 -16.56 11.35
CA ARG A 156 4.45 -17.49 10.39
C ARG A 156 5.72 -18.12 10.96
N LYS A 157 6.06 -19.32 10.47
CA LYS A 157 7.22 -20.07 10.95
C LYS A 157 8.50 -19.24 10.77
N LYS A 158 9.46 -19.42 11.69
CA LYS A 158 10.82 -18.91 11.51
C LYS A 158 11.36 -19.37 10.15
N ASN A 159 12.12 -18.50 9.48
CA ASN A 159 12.73 -18.75 8.15
C ASN A 159 11.74 -18.94 7.00
N THR A 160 10.53 -18.37 7.09
CA THR A 160 9.62 -18.29 5.94
C THR A 160 9.98 -17.10 5.05
N ASP A 161 9.91 -17.27 3.73
CA ASP A 161 9.96 -16.14 2.80
C ASP A 161 8.76 -15.20 3.04
N LEU A 162 9.05 -14.03 3.62
CA LEU A 162 8.04 -13.02 3.98
C LEU A 162 7.33 -12.44 2.75
N PHE A 163 8.02 -12.37 1.62
CA PHE A 163 7.51 -11.78 0.38
C PHE A 163 6.54 -12.71 -0.35
N ARG A 164 6.69 -14.02 -0.15
CA ARG A 164 5.85 -15.05 -0.79
C ARG A 164 4.88 -15.74 0.16
N THR A 165 4.93 -15.42 1.45
CA THR A 165 3.99 -15.95 2.46
C THR A 165 2.54 -15.75 2.00
N PRO A 166 1.71 -16.81 1.94
CA PRO A 166 0.31 -16.67 1.56
C PRO A 166 -0.48 -15.80 2.55
N LEU A 167 -1.20 -14.81 2.01
CA LEU A 167 -2.16 -14.01 2.76
C LEU A 167 -3.53 -14.67 2.69
N ARG A 168 -4.23 -14.72 3.82
CA ARG A 168 -5.57 -15.29 3.92
C ARG A 168 -6.61 -14.18 3.82
N PRO A 169 -7.82 -14.45 3.31
CA PRO A 169 -8.85 -13.41 3.15
C PRO A 169 -9.14 -12.60 4.42
N ALA A 170 -9.06 -13.23 5.59
CA ALA A 170 -9.30 -12.61 6.88
C ALA A 170 -8.08 -11.85 7.48
N ASP A 171 -6.92 -11.91 6.84
CA ASP A 171 -5.72 -11.15 7.24
C ASP A 171 -5.95 -9.65 6.98
N VAL A 172 -5.42 -8.78 7.85
CA VAL A 172 -5.69 -7.33 7.80
C VAL A 172 -5.21 -6.73 6.48
N SER A 173 -4.09 -7.23 5.95
CA SER A 173 -3.52 -6.84 4.66
C SER A 173 -4.50 -6.99 3.49
N LEU A 174 -5.30 -8.06 3.47
CA LEU A 174 -6.30 -8.28 2.40
C LEU A 174 -7.64 -7.58 2.69
N ARG A 175 -8.05 -7.50 3.97
CA ARG A 175 -9.28 -6.77 4.36
C ARG A 175 -9.20 -5.28 4.00
N TYR A 176 -8.04 -4.66 4.17
CA TYR A 176 -7.79 -3.24 3.86
C TYR A 176 -7.13 -3.01 2.48
N ALA A 177 -7.10 -4.03 1.62
CA ALA A 177 -6.72 -3.86 0.22
C ALA A 177 -7.85 -3.18 -0.56
N ASP A 178 -7.55 -2.67 -1.75
CA ASP A 178 -8.60 -2.21 -2.66
C ASP A 178 -9.53 -3.38 -3.04
N GLY A 179 -10.84 -3.12 -3.09
CA GLY A 179 -11.83 -4.17 -3.32
C GLY A 179 -11.60 -4.95 -4.62
N LYS A 180 -11.13 -4.28 -5.68
CA LYS A 180 -10.89 -4.92 -6.98
C LYS A 180 -9.71 -5.88 -6.94
N VAL A 181 -8.62 -5.53 -6.25
CA VAL A 181 -7.48 -6.46 -6.12
C VAL A 181 -7.82 -7.64 -5.24
N ARG A 182 -8.58 -7.42 -4.17
CA ARG A 182 -9.07 -8.51 -3.32
C ARG A 182 -9.91 -9.50 -4.12
N GLU A 183 -10.87 -9.01 -4.89
CA GLU A 183 -11.70 -9.84 -5.77
C GLU A 183 -10.86 -10.59 -6.81
N SER A 184 -9.93 -9.91 -7.49
CA SER A 184 -9.06 -10.56 -8.47
C SER A 184 -8.17 -11.65 -7.84
N ILE A 185 -7.67 -11.44 -6.62
CA ILE A 185 -6.90 -12.47 -5.88
C ILE A 185 -7.78 -13.68 -5.56
N LEU A 186 -8.99 -13.45 -5.03
CA LEU A 186 -9.92 -14.52 -4.65
C LEU A 186 -10.37 -15.35 -5.86
N SER A 187 -10.59 -14.70 -7.00
CA SER A 187 -11.02 -15.33 -8.25
C SER A 187 -9.87 -15.93 -9.07
N GLY A 188 -8.63 -15.89 -8.57
CA GLY A 188 -7.45 -16.40 -9.28
C GLY A 188 -7.03 -15.58 -10.51
N ASN A 189 -7.54 -14.35 -10.65
CA ASN A 189 -7.30 -13.43 -11.77
C ASN A 189 -6.25 -12.35 -11.44
N ALA A 190 -5.42 -12.56 -10.41
CA ALA A 190 -4.35 -11.64 -10.02
C ALA A 190 -2.99 -12.35 -10.00
N THR A 191 -2.00 -11.76 -10.67
CA THR A 191 -0.60 -12.20 -10.67
C THR A 191 0.25 -11.19 -9.91
N CYS A 192 0.99 -11.64 -8.90
CA CYS A 192 1.95 -10.78 -8.19
C CYS A 192 3.17 -10.58 -9.09
N ILE A 193 3.39 -9.34 -9.56
CA ILE A 193 4.45 -9.01 -10.51
C ILE A 193 5.70 -8.41 -9.84
N ALA A 194 5.53 -7.77 -8.68
CA ALA A 194 6.63 -7.17 -7.94
C ALA A 194 6.36 -7.15 -6.43
N GLN A 195 7.44 -7.12 -5.64
CA GLN A 195 7.39 -6.80 -4.22
C GLN A 195 8.28 -5.59 -3.95
N LEU A 196 7.70 -4.56 -3.32
CA LEU A 196 8.38 -3.31 -3.02
C LEU A 196 8.50 -3.10 -1.52
N THR A 197 9.65 -2.60 -1.10
CA THR A 197 10.00 -2.17 0.25
C THR A 197 10.35 -0.69 0.24
N VAL A 198 10.33 -0.07 1.41
CA VAL A 198 10.91 1.28 1.57
C VAL A 198 12.40 1.20 1.21
N ASN A 199 12.87 2.21 0.48
CA ASN A 199 14.21 2.32 -0.14
C ASN A 199 14.46 1.48 -1.39
N ASP A 200 13.47 0.77 -1.93
CA ASP A 200 13.57 0.31 -3.32
C ASP A 200 13.58 1.51 -4.28
N GLU A 201 14.22 1.33 -5.44
CA GLU A 201 14.26 2.33 -6.49
C GLU A 201 13.38 1.92 -7.67
N ILE A 202 12.66 2.89 -8.23
CA ILE A 202 11.84 2.76 -9.43
C ILE A 202 12.33 3.80 -10.44
N ARG A 203 12.57 3.37 -11.68
CA ARG A 203 12.85 4.28 -12.78
C ARG A 203 11.54 4.59 -13.52
N LEU A 204 11.14 5.85 -13.54
CA LEU A 204 9.98 6.30 -14.30
C LEU A 204 10.36 6.50 -15.77
N THR A 205 9.39 6.30 -16.66
CA THR A 205 9.55 6.71 -18.07
C THR A 205 9.21 8.19 -18.22
N PRO A 206 9.66 8.86 -19.29
CA PRO A 206 9.31 10.27 -19.54
C PRO A 206 7.79 10.49 -19.58
N GLU A 207 7.03 9.54 -20.14
CA GLU A 207 5.58 9.62 -20.26
C GLU A 207 4.91 9.58 -18.89
N VAL A 208 5.36 8.70 -18.00
CA VAL A 208 4.82 8.61 -16.63
C VAL A 208 5.19 9.86 -15.82
N MET A 209 6.38 10.43 -16.03
CA MET A 209 6.75 11.68 -15.37
C MET A 209 5.93 12.88 -15.85
N GLU A 210 5.72 13.03 -17.15
CA GLU A 210 4.88 14.12 -17.67
C GLU A 210 3.41 13.95 -17.22
N ASP A 211 2.91 12.72 -17.09
CA ASP A 211 1.55 12.45 -16.60
C ASP A 211 1.39 12.66 -15.08
N THR A 212 2.41 12.34 -14.27
CA THR A 212 2.26 12.28 -12.80
C THR A 212 3.01 13.36 -12.03
N CYS A 213 4.05 13.97 -12.60
CA CYS A 213 4.85 15.03 -12.00
C CYS A 213 5.49 15.99 -13.04
N PRO A 214 4.68 16.61 -13.95
CA PRO A 214 5.19 17.39 -15.08
C PRO A 214 6.07 18.58 -14.66
N GLU A 215 5.76 19.26 -13.54
CA GLU A 215 6.56 20.39 -13.07
C GLU A 215 7.99 19.96 -12.66
N TYR A 216 8.16 18.77 -12.09
CA TYR A 216 9.49 18.23 -11.78
C TYR A 216 10.22 17.83 -13.06
N SER A 217 9.49 17.16 -13.97
CA SER A 217 10.01 16.72 -15.28
C SER A 217 10.66 17.87 -16.05
N ARG A 218 10.00 19.03 -16.12
CA ARG A 218 10.48 20.19 -16.89
C ARG A 218 11.73 20.87 -16.32
N ILE A 219 11.91 20.82 -15.00
CA ILE A 219 13.00 21.54 -14.32
C ILE A 219 14.28 20.72 -14.30
N PHE A 220 14.15 19.41 -14.07
CA PHE A 220 15.29 18.53 -13.82
C PHE A 220 15.61 17.60 -14.98
N HIS A 221 14.98 17.79 -16.14
CA HIS A 221 15.23 16.96 -17.32
C HIS A 221 16.72 16.91 -17.68
N THR A 222 17.25 15.70 -17.89
CA THR A 222 18.61 15.49 -18.39
C THR A 222 18.61 14.50 -19.55
N ASP A 223 19.60 14.61 -20.44
CA ASP A 223 19.77 13.66 -21.55
C ASP A 223 20.04 12.22 -21.06
N SER A 224 20.74 12.06 -19.93
CA SER A 224 20.98 10.76 -19.28
C SER A 224 19.69 10.14 -18.72
N GLY A 225 18.71 10.98 -18.37
CA GLY A 225 17.48 10.60 -17.71
C GLY A 225 17.70 9.99 -16.31
N VAL A 226 18.75 10.42 -15.60
CA VAL A 226 19.08 10.03 -14.22
C VAL A 226 18.08 10.58 -13.20
N GLU A 227 17.49 11.73 -13.48
CA GLU A 227 16.45 12.39 -12.66
C GLU A 227 15.17 11.57 -12.53
N ARG A 228 15.01 10.56 -13.41
CA ARG A 228 13.86 9.66 -13.46
C ARG A 228 13.93 8.52 -12.45
N ARG A 229 15.00 8.43 -11.66
CA ARG A 229 15.16 7.47 -10.57
C ARG A 229 14.47 8.00 -9.31
N PHE A 230 13.54 7.22 -8.76
CA PHE A 230 12.77 7.57 -7.58
C PHE A 230 12.87 6.48 -6.52
N THR A 231 13.05 6.90 -5.27
CA THR A 231 13.08 6.04 -4.09
C THR A 231 11.67 5.86 -3.52
N VAL A 232 11.31 4.64 -3.17
CA VAL A 232 10.07 4.31 -2.46
C VAL A 232 10.18 4.73 -1.00
N LEU A 233 9.32 5.67 -0.57
CA LEU A 233 9.24 6.15 0.81
C LEU A 233 8.10 5.52 1.61
N GLY A 234 7.13 4.88 0.96
CA GLY A 234 6.04 4.16 1.64
C GLY A 234 4.78 4.02 0.80
N PHE A 235 3.71 3.54 1.46
CA PHE A 235 2.45 3.15 0.80
C PHE A 235 1.25 3.83 1.49
N PRO A 236 1.04 5.14 1.27
CA PRO A 236 0.12 5.97 2.05
C PRO A 236 -1.34 5.51 1.97
N THR A 237 -1.77 4.97 0.84
CA THR A 237 -3.11 4.40 0.66
C THR A 237 -3.03 3.02 0.00
N SER A 238 -4.15 2.28 -0.07
CA SER A 238 -4.20 1.00 -0.78
C SER A 238 -3.91 1.10 -2.28
N THR A 239 -3.95 2.31 -2.86
CA THR A 239 -3.83 2.55 -4.31
C THR A 239 -2.71 3.53 -4.69
N LYS A 240 -1.98 4.10 -3.73
CA LYS A 240 -0.91 5.08 -3.97
C LYS A 240 0.39 4.64 -3.32
N ILE A 241 1.49 4.91 -4.00
CA ILE A 241 2.87 4.77 -3.51
C ILE A 241 3.44 6.16 -3.28
N ARG A 242 4.28 6.36 -2.26
CA ARG A 242 5.01 7.61 -2.02
C ARG A 242 6.43 7.46 -2.56
N LEU A 243 6.83 8.39 -3.42
CA LEU A 243 8.12 8.40 -4.08
C LEU A 243 8.84 9.72 -3.83
N ALA A 244 10.18 9.70 -3.82
CA ALA A 244 11.01 10.90 -3.85
C ALA A 244 12.17 10.75 -4.84
N PRO A 245 12.65 11.84 -5.45
CA PRO A 245 13.83 11.81 -6.32
C PRO A 245 15.02 11.10 -5.66
N SER A 246 15.67 10.17 -6.36
CA SER A 246 16.78 9.39 -5.80
C SER A 246 18.12 10.12 -5.82
N VAL A 247 18.32 11.04 -6.76
CA VAL A 247 19.63 11.63 -7.10
C VAL A 247 19.71 13.13 -6.83
N ILE A 248 18.61 13.76 -6.42
CA ILE A 248 18.52 15.18 -6.12
C ILE A 248 18.19 15.34 -4.64
N SER A 249 18.95 16.20 -3.95
CA SER A 249 18.75 16.48 -2.52
C SER A 249 17.99 17.78 -2.30
N GLU A 250 17.21 17.82 -1.22
CA GLU A 250 16.44 19.00 -0.83
C GLU A 250 17.34 20.20 -0.54
N GLU A 251 18.53 20.01 0.06
CA GLU A 251 19.41 21.12 0.45
C GLU A 251 19.95 21.91 -0.77
N GLY A 252 19.88 21.33 -1.97
CA GLY A 252 20.26 21.99 -3.21
C GLY A 252 19.23 23.00 -3.72
N LEU A 253 17.98 22.93 -3.28
CA LEU A 253 16.89 23.73 -3.84
C LEU A 253 17.03 25.23 -3.54
N ASP A 254 17.47 25.58 -2.34
CA ASP A 254 17.63 26.99 -1.95
C ASP A 254 18.75 27.66 -2.78
N LYS A 255 19.82 26.93 -3.10
CA LYS A 255 20.88 27.41 -4.00
C LYS A 255 20.39 27.63 -5.43
N LEU A 256 19.51 26.76 -5.93
CA LEU A 256 18.90 26.95 -7.26
C LEU A 256 18.05 28.22 -7.29
N LYS A 257 17.29 28.50 -6.22
CA LYS A 257 16.52 29.74 -6.09
C LYS A 257 17.42 30.97 -6.05
N GLU A 258 18.54 30.92 -5.30
CA GLU A 258 19.55 31.98 -5.28
C GLU A 258 20.15 32.25 -6.67
N GLN A 259 20.26 31.21 -7.50
CA GLN A 259 20.71 31.30 -8.89
C GLN A 259 19.61 31.76 -9.88
N GLY A 260 18.42 32.12 -9.38
CA GLY A 260 17.31 32.60 -10.19
C GLY A 260 16.46 31.50 -10.82
N VAL A 261 16.62 30.24 -10.44
CA VAL A 261 15.75 29.15 -10.88
C VAL A 261 14.43 29.22 -10.11
N GLU A 262 13.33 29.41 -10.83
CA GLU A 262 11.99 29.36 -10.23
C GLU A 262 11.61 27.91 -9.93
N ILE A 263 11.47 27.57 -8.64
CA ILE A 263 11.04 26.24 -8.19
C ILE A 263 9.54 26.30 -7.84
N PRO A 264 8.66 25.60 -8.59
CA PRO A 264 7.24 25.54 -8.29
C PRO A 264 6.98 24.97 -6.90
N VAL A 265 5.98 25.53 -6.20
CA VAL A 265 5.61 25.11 -4.84
C VAL A 265 5.33 23.60 -4.75
N LYS A 266 4.77 22.99 -5.81
CA LYS A 266 4.54 21.53 -5.85
C LYS A 266 5.84 20.73 -5.87
N VAL A 267 6.85 21.22 -6.60
CA VAL A 267 8.18 20.61 -6.66
C VAL A 267 8.86 20.77 -5.32
N GLU A 268 8.83 21.96 -4.72
CA GLU A 268 9.37 22.15 -3.37
C GLU A 268 8.71 21.21 -2.35
N LYS A 269 7.38 21.11 -2.32
CA LYS A 269 6.66 20.18 -1.43
C LYS A 269 6.97 18.71 -1.72
N MET A 270 7.27 18.35 -2.96
CA MET A 270 7.70 16.99 -3.31
C MET A 270 8.98 16.61 -2.58
N PHE A 271 9.96 17.52 -2.46
CA PHE A 271 11.18 17.30 -1.70
C PHE A 271 10.93 17.41 -0.19
N LYS A 272 10.42 18.56 0.29
CA LYS A 272 10.34 18.87 1.73
C LYS A 272 9.33 18.02 2.49
N LEU A 273 8.21 17.72 1.86
CA LEU A 273 7.04 17.08 2.49
C LEU A 273 6.71 15.71 1.89
N HIS A 274 7.53 15.23 0.93
CA HIS A 274 7.35 13.95 0.27
C HIS A 274 5.92 13.74 -0.30
N THR A 275 5.38 14.79 -0.94
CA THR A 275 3.99 14.82 -1.42
C THR A 275 3.77 14.09 -2.75
N TYR A 276 4.82 13.60 -3.41
CA TYR A 276 4.66 12.86 -4.66
C TYR A 276 4.15 11.44 -4.38
N THR A 277 2.85 11.25 -4.63
CA THR A 277 2.15 9.99 -4.36
C THR A 277 1.38 9.48 -5.59
N PRO A 278 2.06 8.99 -6.64
CA PRO A 278 1.38 8.50 -7.84
C PRO A 278 0.53 7.26 -7.55
N ALA A 279 -0.48 7.03 -8.38
CA ALA A 279 -1.32 5.85 -8.29
C ALA A 279 -0.58 4.60 -8.78
N ILE A 280 -0.81 3.45 -8.14
CA ILE A 280 -0.27 2.16 -8.57
C ILE A 280 -0.76 1.80 -9.98
N SER A 281 -1.93 2.27 -10.40
CA SER A 281 -2.41 2.07 -11.78
C SER A 281 -1.51 2.72 -12.84
N LYS A 282 -0.74 3.76 -12.47
CA LYS A 282 0.21 4.44 -13.36
C LYS A 282 1.61 3.84 -13.27
N ILE A 283 2.04 3.42 -12.08
CA ILE A 283 3.38 2.87 -11.84
C ILE A 283 3.47 1.37 -12.13
N GLY A 284 2.40 0.61 -11.87
CA GLY A 284 2.35 -0.85 -12.01
C GLY A 284 2.83 -1.41 -13.35
N PRO A 285 2.47 -0.83 -14.51
CA PRO A 285 2.99 -1.28 -15.80
C PRO A 285 4.53 -1.25 -15.89
N LEU A 286 5.19 -0.33 -15.20
CA LEU A 286 6.66 -0.20 -15.21
C LEU A 286 7.36 -1.31 -14.42
N LEU A 287 6.60 -2.03 -13.59
CA LEU A 287 7.11 -3.07 -12.70
C LEU A 287 6.93 -4.47 -13.28
N GLU A 288 6.35 -4.58 -14.48
CA GLU A 288 6.37 -5.80 -15.27
C GLU A 288 7.70 -5.88 -16.01
N CYS A 289 8.67 -6.55 -15.41
CA CYS A 289 9.95 -6.87 -16.03
C CYS A 289 9.90 -8.28 -16.63
#